data_AF-A0A967YWX1-F1
#
_entry.id   AF-A0A967YWX1-F1
#
_cell.length_a   1.000
_cell.length_b   1.000
_cell.length_c   1.000
_cell.angle_alpha   90.00
_cell.angle_beta   90.00
_cell.angle_gamma   90.00
#
_symmetry.space_group_name_H-M   'P 1'
#
loop_
_entity.id
_entity.type
_entity.pdbx_description
1 polymer ?
#
loop_
_entity_poly.entity_id
_entity_poly.type
_entity_poly.pdbx_seq_one_letter_code
_entity_poly.pdbx_strand_id
1 'polypeptide(L)' 'AEIVNTAKRTGAGVRGPVPLPNKIKKFSVIRSPHVNKGSQEQFEMRTHKRLLDVVEPTPQTI' A
#
# COMPACT_ATOMS: atom_id res chain seq x y z
N ALA A 1 -7.76 -0.74 10.08
CA ALA A 1 -9.07 -0.25 9.60
C ALA A 1 -9.53 0.99 10.38
N GLU A 2 -8.60 1.70 11.01
CA GLU A 2 -8.89 2.76 11.96
C GLU A 2 -9.51 4.00 11.29
N ILE A 3 -8.94 4.45 10.16
CA ILE A 3 -9.43 5.61 9.40
C ILE A 3 -10.90 5.47 8.98
N VAL A 4 -11.29 4.29 8.49
CA VAL A 4 -12.69 4.00 8.10
C VAL A 4 -13.62 4.06 9.30
N ASN A 5 -13.18 3.54 10.45
CA ASN A 5 -13.98 3.52 11.67
C ASN A 5 -14.15 4.92 12.24
N THR A 6 -13.11 5.76 12.20
CA THR A 6 -13.16 7.16 12.63
C THR A 6 -14.13 7.95 11.74
N ALA A 7 -14.00 7.86 10.42
CA ALA A 7 -14.87 8.57 9.49
C ALA A 7 -16.35 8.12 9.56
N LYS A 8 -16.62 6.84 9.87
CA LYS A 8 -17.99 6.37 10.15
C LYS A 8 -18.56 6.91 11.46
N ARG A 9 -17.73 7.09 12.49
CA ARG A 9 -18.16 7.64 13.79
C ARG A 9 -18.53 9.11 13.70
N THR A 10 -17.86 9.88 12.85
CA THR A 10 -18.11 11.31 12.63
C THR A 10 -19.24 11.57 11.62
N GLY A 11 -19.96 10.52 11.20
CA GLY A 11 -21.13 10.62 10.33
C GLY A 11 -20.81 10.87 8.85
N ALA A 12 -19.54 10.78 8.43
CA ALA A 12 -19.18 10.96 7.04
C ALA A 12 -19.54 9.74 6.19
N GLY A 13 -20.13 9.98 5.02
CA GLY A 13 -20.38 8.93 4.03
C GLY A 13 -19.08 8.45 3.41
N VAL A 14 -18.60 7.27 3.81
CA VAL A 14 -17.34 6.69 3.31
C VAL A 14 -17.62 5.59 2.30
N ARG A 15 -17.05 5.72 1.09
CA ARG A 15 -16.93 4.60 0.17
C ARG A 15 -15.70 3.78 0.57
N GLY A 16 -15.94 2.50 0.87
CA GLY A 16 -14.98 1.63 1.57
C GLY A 16 -13.59 1.58 0.91
N PRO A 17 -12.56 1.14 1.66
CA PRO A 17 -11.19 1.14 1.17
C PRO A 17 -11.05 0.16 0.00
N VAL A 18 -11.02 0.68 -1.23
CA VAL A 18 -10.88 -0.11 -2.45
C VAL A 18 -9.41 -0.54 -2.57
N PRO A 19 -9.12 -1.86 -2.61
CA PRO A 19 -7.76 -2.32 -2.83
C PRO A 19 -7.37 -2.03 -4.28
N LEU A 20 -6.31 -1.25 -4.48
CA LEU A 20 -5.74 -1.03 -5.80
C LEU A 20 -4.65 -2.08 -6.07
N PRO A 21 -4.34 -2.36 -7.34
CA PRO A 21 -3.26 -3.29 -7.68
C PRO A 21 -1.95 -2.92 -6.98
N ASN A 22 -1.35 -3.91 -6.32
CA ASN A 22 -0.07 -3.73 -5.66
C ASN A 22 1.03 -3.57 -6.71
N LYS A 23 1.87 -2.56 -6.56
CA LYS A 23 3.06 -2.43 -7.41
C LYS A 23 4.19 -3.26 -6.79
N ILE A 24 4.74 -4.19 -7.57
CA ILE A 24 5.85 -5.05 -7.17
C ILE A 24 7.08 -4.65 -7.97
N LYS A 25 8.14 -4.23 -7.28
CA LYS A 25 9.46 -4.03 -7.87
C LYS A 25 10.35 -5.20 -7.45
N LYS A 26 10.94 -5.89 -8.42
CA LYS A 26 11.83 -7.03 -8.18
C LYS A 26 13.26 -6.65 -8.51
N PHE A 27 14.20 -7.04 -7.67
CA PHE A 27 15.62 -6.76 -7.83
C PHE A 27 16.38 -8.07 -7.65
N SER A 28 17.26 -8.39 -8.60
CA SER A 28 18.18 -9.52 -8.50
C SER A 28 19.57 -8.98 -8.26
N VAL A 29 20.22 -9.41 -7.18
CA VAL A 29 21.58 -8.97 -6.83
C VAL A 29 22.49 -10.19 -6.75
N ILE A 30 23.74 -10.03 -7.20
CA ILE A 30 24.76 -11.06 -7.08
C ILE A 30 25.22 -11.10 -5.61
N ARG A 31 25.25 -12.29 -5.00
CA ARG A 31 25.69 -12.44 -3.60
C ARG A 31 27.21 -12.29 -3.42
N SER A 32 27.98 -12.69 -4.43
CA SER A 32 29.45 -12.62 -4.40
C SER A 32 29.97 -11.28 -4.94
N PRO A 33 31.03 -10.70 -4.36
CA PRO A 33 31.67 -9.51 -4.92
C PRO A 33 32.42 -9.79 -6.23
N HIS A 34 32.74 -11.05 -6.56
CA HIS A 34 33.47 -11.40 -7.78
C HIS A 34 33.15 -12.82 -8.31
N VAL A 35 33.24 -13.01 -9.64
CA VAL A 35 33.13 -14.25 -10.47
C VAL A 35 31.81 -15.06 -10.38
N ASN A 36 31.24 -15.24 -9.19
CA ASN A 36 30.15 -16.19 -8.97
C ASN A 36 28.76 -15.64 -9.37
N LYS A 37 28.47 -15.61 -10.68
CA LYS A 37 27.18 -15.13 -11.23
C LYS A 37 25.98 -16.06 -11.00
N GLY A 38 26.22 -17.36 -10.77
CA GLY A 38 25.17 -18.35 -10.49
C GLY A 38 24.49 -18.18 -9.13
N SER A 39 25.16 -17.51 -8.19
CA SER A 39 24.65 -17.24 -6.84
C SER A 39 24.02 -15.85 -6.80
N GLN A 40 22.74 -15.78 -7.17
CA GLN A 40 21.93 -14.56 -7.07
C GLN A 40 20.98 -14.63 -5.87
N GLU A 41 20.51 -13.47 -5.44
CA GLU A 41 19.48 -13.28 -4.44
C GLU A 41 18.37 -12.38 -4.99
N GLN A 42 17.14 -12.68 -4.62
CA GLN A 42 15.95 -12.03 -5.15
C GLN A 42 15.30 -11.21 -4.04
N PHE A 43 15.23 -9.90 -4.24
CA PHE A 43 14.54 -8.98 -3.35
C PHE A 43 13.31 -8.40 -4.05
N GLU A 44 12.30 -8.04 -3.27
CA GLU A 44 11.15 -7.32 -3.77
C GLU A 44 10.72 -6.20 -2.84
N MET A 45 10.20 -5.14 -3.43
CA MET A 45 9.51 -4.06 -2.75
C MET A 45 8.06 -4.06 -3.19
N ARG A 46 7.15 -4.36 -2.25
CA ARG A 46 5.71 -4.39 -2.49
C ARG A 46 5.07 -3.12 -1.96
N THR A 47 4.52 -2.30 -2.84
CA THR A 47 3.73 -1.12 -2.47
C THR A 47 2.25 -1.47 -2.52
N HIS A 48 1.64 -1.56 -1.34
CA HIS A 48 0.19 -1.77 -1.20
C HIS A 48 -0.54 -0.43 -1.29
N LYS A 49 -1.47 -0.33 -2.23
CA LYS A 49 -2.26 0.88 -2.45
C LYS A 49 -3.72 0.60 -2.10
N ARG A 50 -4.32 1.51 -1.34
CA ARG A 50 -5.74 1.48 -1.01
C ARG A 50 -6.28 2.88 -1.22
N LEU A 51 -7.45 2.97 -1.85
CA LEU A 51 -8.15 4.25 -2.06
C LEU A 51 -9.36 4.29 -1.12
N LEU A 52 -9.53 5.41 -0.44
CA LEU A 52 -10.68 5.70 0.39
C LEU A 52 -11.28 7.00 -0.13
N ASP A 53 -12.59 7.00 -0.34
CA ASP A 53 -13.32 8.16 -0.87
C ASP A 53 -14.36 8.62 0.16
N VAL A 54 -14.40 9.91 0.43
CA VAL A 54 -15.30 10.55 1.40
C VAL A 54 -16.26 11.44 0.61
N VAL A 55 -17.51 11.03 0.51
CA VAL A 55 -18.51 11.65 -0.37
C VAL A 55 -19.13 12.89 0.28
N GLU A 56 -19.33 12.87 1.59
CA GLU A 56 -19.91 13.97 2.37
C GLU A 56 -19.02 14.28 3.59
N PRO A 57 -18.13 15.28 3.49
CA PRO A 57 -17.30 15.67 4.62
C PRO A 57 -18.11 16.51 5.63
N THR A 58 -18.17 16.05 6.88
CA THR A 58 -18.67 16.87 8.01
C THR A 58 -17.54 17.74 8.58
N PRO A 59 -17.80 18.90 9.20
CA PRO A 59 -16.76 19.77 9.76
C PRO A 59 -15.86 19.12 10.83
N GLN A 60 -16.34 18.04 11.45
CA GLN A 60 -15.57 17.22 12.40
C GLN A 60 -14.60 16.22 11.72
N THR A 61 -14.70 16.03 10.40
CA THR A 61 -13.99 14.99 9.64
C THR A 61 -12.87 15.54 8.73
N ILE A 62 -12.83 16.86 8.48
CA ILE A 62 -11.72 17.55 7.80
C ILE A 62 -10.59 17.78 8.80
#